data_AF-A0A852NPP2-F1
#
_entry.id   AF-A0A852NPP2-F1
#
_cell.length_a   1.000
_cell.length_b   1.000
_cell.length_c   1.000
_cell.angle_alpha   90.00
_cell.angle_beta   90.00
_cell.angle_gamma   90.00
#
_symmetry.space_group_name_H-M   'P 1'
#
loop_
_entity.id
_entity.type
_entity.pdbx_description
1 polymer ?
#
loop_
_entity_poly.entity_id
_entity_poly.type
_entity_poly.pdbx_seq_one_letter_code
_entity_poly.pdbx_strand_id
1 'polypeptide(L)'
;TELMAINMAFSRFVKEAINIVAESMYAAGVLQRLDYSCLKDANNPVLMVELRTLWSLINNRQHDYYVLHARSHSDLPAPIAEGNRIADLPAMTTVVPNLFEQARLSHDLSHQNTRALKRRYQLTLDQARNTVLACPDCQPLALMPTKEGVSP
;
A
#
# COMPACT_ATOMS: atom_id res chain seq x y z
N THR A 1 0.25 2.13 5.48
CA THR A 1 1.21 2.23 4.36
C THR A 1 2.53 1.63 4.81
N GLU A 2 3.43 1.24 3.89
CA GLU A 2 4.70 0.61 4.24
C GLU A 2 5.60 1.50 5.12
N LEU A 3 5.66 2.82 4.86
CA LEU A 3 6.37 3.77 5.72
C LEU A 3 5.82 3.82 7.14
N MET A 4 4.51 3.66 7.32
CA MET A 4 3.90 3.58 8.66
C MET A 4 4.32 2.29 9.37
N ALA A 5 4.38 1.15 8.67
CA ALA A 5 4.87 -0.11 9.23
C ALA A 5 6.34 0.00 9.66
N ILE A 6 7.16 0.63 8.84
CA ILE A 6 8.56 0.93 9.15
C ILE A 6 8.67 1.82 10.39
N ASN A 7 7.89 2.91 10.46
CA ASN A 7 7.84 3.77 11.65
C ASN A 7 7.50 2.99 12.92
N MET A 8 6.52 2.08 12.84
CA MET A 8 6.14 1.21 13.97
C MET A 8 7.29 0.28 14.37
N ALA A 9 8.01 -0.31 13.41
CA ALA A 9 9.18 -1.15 13.70
C ALA A 9 10.30 -0.36 14.42
N PHE A 10 10.68 0.80 13.89
CA PHE A 10 11.70 1.66 14.53
C PHE A 10 11.29 2.11 15.93
N SER A 11 10.02 2.44 16.12
CA SER A 11 9.48 2.85 17.42
C SER A 11 9.45 1.68 18.42
N ARG A 12 9.09 0.49 17.95
CA ARG A 12 8.98 -0.71 18.81
C ARG A 12 10.34 -1.20 19.29
N PHE A 13 11.34 -1.19 18.42
CA PHE A 13 12.68 -1.71 18.66
C PHE A 13 13.70 -0.57 18.80
N VAL A 14 13.40 0.42 19.65
CA VAL A 14 14.28 1.60 19.84
C VAL A 14 15.60 1.26 20.54
N LYS A 15 15.65 0.18 21.35
CA LYS A 15 16.80 -0.24 22.16
C LYS A 15 17.57 -1.45 21.61
N GLU A 16 17.29 -1.87 20.39
CA GLU A 16 17.84 -3.10 19.81
C GLU A 16 18.31 -2.83 18.38
N ALA A 17 19.21 -3.63 17.82
CA ALA A 17 19.49 -3.56 16.38
C ALA A 17 18.32 -4.17 15.59
N ILE A 18 18.01 -3.64 14.41
CA ILE A 18 16.91 -4.17 13.57
C ILE A 18 17.29 -4.34 12.10
N ASN A 19 16.73 -5.37 11.48
CA ASN A 19 16.81 -5.56 10.04
C ASN A 19 15.42 -5.32 9.44
N ILE A 20 15.31 -4.34 8.54
CA ILE A 20 14.09 -4.04 7.81
C ILE A 20 14.16 -4.72 6.45
N VAL A 21 13.16 -5.55 6.16
CA VAL A 21 12.92 -6.09 4.82
C VAL A 21 11.75 -5.31 4.23
N ALA A 22 12.01 -4.51 3.20
CA ALA A 22 11.02 -3.68 2.53
C ALA A 22 10.70 -4.24 1.14
N GLU A 23 9.43 -4.24 0.76
CA GLU A 23 8.99 -4.69 -0.56
C GLU A 23 9.09 -3.56 -1.58
N SER A 24 8.99 -2.30 -1.15
CA SER A 24 9.12 -1.16 -2.05
C SER A 24 10.55 -0.66 -2.14
N MET A 25 11.02 -0.56 -3.38
CA MET A 25 12.23 0.20 -3.73
C MET A 25 12.19 1.64 -3.22
N TYR A 26 11.00 2.25 -3.17
CA TYR A 26 10.85 3.60 -2.66
C TYR A 26 11.11 3.64 -1.15
N ALA A 27 10.48 2.76 -0.37
CA ALA A 27 10.65 2.72 1.08
C ALA A 27 12.09 2.37 1.48
N ALA A 28 12.69 1.37 0.82
CA ALA A 28 14.09 1.01 1.02
C ALA A 28 15.03 2.19 0.69
N GLY A 29 14.79 2.86 -0.45
CA GLY A 29 15.59 4.00 -0.88
C GLY A 29 15.42 5.24 0.00
N VAL A 30 14.28 5.41 0.66
CA VAL A 30 14.07 6.45 1.68
C VAL A 30 14.93 6.15 2.90
N LEU A 31 14.89 4.93 3.43
CA LEU A 31 15.68 4.55 4.62
C LEU A 31 17.20 4.65 4.42
N GLN A 32 17.68 4.37 3.21
CA GLN A 32 19.10 4.50 2.87
C GLN A 32 19.60 5.94 2.77
N ARG A 33 18.69 6.90 2.58
CA ARG A 33 19.04 8.31 2.35
C ARG A 33 18.62 9.23 3.49
N LEU A 34 17.83 8.74 4.44
CA LEU A 34 17.31 9.57 5.52
C LEU A 34 18.39 9.93 6.55
N ASP A 35 19.39 9.07 6.72
CA ASP A 35 20.50 9.28 7.64
C ASP A 35 21.27 10.56 7.29
N TYR A 36 21.34 11.50 8.24
CA TYR A 36 21.93 12.83 8.09
C TYR A 36 21.38 13.72 6.94
N SER A 37 20.20 13.41 6.42
CA SER A 37 19.58 14.23 5.36
C SER A 37 18.83 15.44 5.88
N CYS A 38 18.62 16.44 5.01
CA CYS A 38 17.69 17.54 5.25
C CYS A 38 16.35 17.23 4.57
N LEU A 39 15.27 17.14 5.35
CA LEU A 39 13.92 16.99 4.82
C LEU A 39 13.39 18.34 4.30
N LYS A 40 13.14 18.42 3.00
CA LYS A 40 12.39 19.53 2.39
C LYS A 40 10.89 19.28 2.54
N ASP A 41 10.13 20.34 2.80
CA ASP A 41 8.67 20.26 2.79
C ASP A 41 8.12 19.87 1.42
N ALA A 42 7.14 18.96 1.44
CA ALA A 42 6.38 18.51 0.28
C ALA A 42 4.89 18.85 0.45
N ASN A 43 4.17 19.03 -0.67
CA ASN A 43 2.74 19.33 -0.72
C ASN A 43 1.83 18.15 -0.30
N ASN A 44 2.35 17.19 0.45
CA ASN A 44 1.59 16.08 1.01
C ASN A 44 1.81 16.05 2.53
N PRO A 45 0.89 16.62 3.34
CA PRO A 45 1.08 16.75 4.77
C PRO A 45 1.12 15.40 5.49
N VAL A 46 0.37 14.41 5.02
CA VAL A 46 0.36 13.05 5.58
C VAL A 46 1.73 12.41 5.43
N LEU A 47 2.24 12.37 4.19
CA LEU A 47 3.58 11.85 3.88
C LEU A 47 4.67 12.58 4.66
N MET A 48 4.56 13.91 4.79
CA MET A 48 5.52 14.70 5.54
C MET A 48 5.55 14.36 7.03
N VAL A 49 4.40 14.05 7.64
CA VAL A 49 4.35 13.57 9.04
C VAL A 49 5.10 12.25 9.15
N GLU A 50 4.82 11.27 8.28
CA GLU A 50 5.49 9.97 8.35
C GLU A 50 7.00 10.06 8.11
N LEU A 51 7.43 10.89 7.16
CA LEU A 51 8.85 11.11 6.87
C LEU A 51 9.58 11.83 8.02
N ARG A 52 8.95 12.84 8.64
CA ARG A 52 9.53 13.55 9.78
C ARG A 52 9.66 12.64 11.00
N THR A 53 8.66 11.81 11.26
CA THR A 53 8.72 10.78 12.32
C THR A 53 9.86 9.82 12.07
N LEU A 54 9.96 9.28 10.84
CA LEU A 54 10.99 8.31 10.49
C LEU A 54 12.40 8.91 10.58
N TRP A 55 12.58 10.11 10.05
CA TRP A 55 13.82 10.85 10.13
C TRP A 55 14.25 11.07 11.59
N SER A 56 13.33 11.46 12.47
CA SER A 56 13.63 11.63 13.89
C SER A 56 14.06 10.31 14.55
N LEU A 57 13.36 9.22 14.24
CA LEU A 57 13.69 7.90 14.79
C LEU A 57 15.06 7.40 14.35
N ILE A 58 15.43 7.61 13.08
CA ILE A 58 16.73 7.21 12.54
C ILE A 58 17.85 8.04 13.15
N ASN A 59 17.74 9.37 13.11
CA ASN A 59 18.82 10.27 13.57
C ASN A 59 19.04 10.24 15.10
N ASN A 60 18.06 9.79 15.88
CA ASN A 60 18.20 9.61 17.34
C ASN A 60 18.53 8.17 17.75
N ARG A 61 18.65 7.25 16.79
CA ARG A 61 18.90 5.84 17.07
C ARG A 61 20.33 5.61 17.53
N GLN A 62 20.52 4.81 18.58
CA GLN A 62 21.85 4.41 19.08
C GLN A 62 22.29 3.02 18.62
N HIS A 63 21.36 2.23 18.08
CA HIS A 63 21.59 0.85 17.65
C HIS A 63 21.52 0.75 16.13
N ASP A 64 22.36 -0.11 15.55
CA ASP A 64 22.42 -0.28 14.11
C ASP A 64 21.09 -0.73 13.50
N TYR A 65 20.90 -0.41 12.22
CA TYR A 65 19.84 -0.99 11.43
C TYR A 65 20.34 -1.34 10.03
N TYR A 66 19.77 -2.40 9.46
CA TYR A 66 20.03 -2.80 8.07
C TYR A 66 18.72 -2.75 7.28
N VAL A 67 18.83 -2.44 5.98
CA VAL A 67 17.68 -2.37 5.07
C VAL A 67 17.95 -3.26 3.87
N LEU A 68 17.10 -4.27 3.71
CA LEU A 68 17.06 -5.11 2.54
C LEU A 68 15.80 -4.79 1.75
N HIS A 69 15.95 -4.52 0.46
CA HIS A 69 14.80 -4.54 -0.44
C HIS A 69 14.59 -5.96 -0.98
N ALA A 70 13.39 -6.51 -0.80
CA ALA A 70 13.05 -7.87 -1.21
C ALA A 70 11.62 -7.92 -1.78
N ARG A 71 11.47 -8.39 -3.03
CA ARG A 71 10.16 -8.47 -3.68
C ARG A 71 9.44 -9.76 -3.27
N SER A 72 8.13 -9.69 -2.99
CA SER A 72 7.35 -10.88 -2.61
C SER A 72 7.29 -11.97 -3.69
N HIS A 73 7.60 -11.62 -4.95
CA HIS A 73 7.71 -12.55 -6.08
C HIS A 73 9.14 -12.96 -6.44
N SER A 74 10.13 -12.63 -5.60
CA SER A 74 11.48 -13.19 -5.75
C SER A 74 11.60 -14.50 -4.96
N ASP A 75 12.48 -15.40 -5.41
CA ASP A 75 12.82 -16.65 -4.72
C ASP A 75 13.59 -16.35 -3.43
N LEU A 76 12.89 -15.77 -2.45
CA LEU A 76 13.45 -15.44 -1.15
C LEU A 76 13.59 -16.70 -0.31
N PRO A 77 14.63 -16.79 0.54
CA PRO A 77 14.74 -17.85 1.53
C PRO A 77 13.46 -17.96 2.37
N ALA A 78 13.06 -19.19 2.69
CA ALA A 78 11.79 -19.49 3.36
C ALA A 78 11.50 -18.63 4.63
N PRO A 79 12.48 -18.32 5.51
CA PRO A 79 12.22 -17.47 6.68
C PRO A 79 11.84 -16.03 6.33
N ILE A 80 12.41 -15.46 5.27
CA ILE A 80 12.12 -14.09 4.82
C ILE A 80 10.75 -14.07 4.13
N ALA A 81 10.48 -15.07 3.28
CA ALA A 81 9.18 -15.21 2.63
C ALA A 81 8.04 -15.36 3.65
N GLU A 82 8.24 -16.17 4.70
CA GLU A 82 7.24 -16.34 5.77
C GLU A 82 7.09 -15.07 6.61
N GLY A 83 8.19 -14.38 6.95
CA GLY A 83 8.16 -13.11 7.66
C GLY A 83 7.36 -12.04 6.90
N ASN A 84 7.59 -11.92 5.59
CA ASN A 84 6.82 -11.02 4.72
C ASN A 84 5.34 -11.39 4.71
N ARG A 85 5.00 -12.68 4.54
CA ARG A 85 3.61 -13.15 4.57
C ARG A 85 2.92 -12.78 5.88
N ILE A 86 3.60 -12.90 7.01
CA ILE A 86 3.05 -12.51 8.33
C ILE A 86 2.89 -10.99 8.42
N ALA A 87 3.85 -10.20 7.92
CA ALA A 87 3.79 -8.74 7.91
C ALA A 87 2.66 -8.18 7.03
N ASP A 88 2.27 -8.91 5.98
CA ASP A 88 1.16 -8.54 5.09
C ASP A 88 -0.23 -8.88 5.65
N LEU A 89 -0.34 -9.84 6.58
CA LEU A 89 -1.62 -10.23 7.17
C LEU A 89 -2.36 -9.05 7.83
N PRO A 90 -1.72 -8.19 8.66
CA PRO A 90 -2.34 -7.00 9.23
C PRO A 90 -2.86 -6.00 8.19
N ALA A 91 -2.16 -5.85 7.04
CA ALA A 91 -2.57 -4.97 5.96
C ALA A 91 -3.85 -5.45 5.25
N MET A 92 -4.18 -6.74 5.38
CA MET A 92 -5.42 -7.33 4.87
C MET A 92 -6.61 -7.25 5.86
N THR A 93 -6.37 -6.93 7.13
CA THR A 93 -7.38 -7.06 8.20
C THR A 93 -8.11 -5.77 8.61
N THR A 94 -8.26 -4.79 7.71
CA THR A 94 -9.41 -3.88 7.84
C THR A 94 -10.66 -4.65 7.42
N VAL A 95 -11.25 -5.40 8.36
CA VAL A 95 -12.59 -5.96 8.17
C VAL A 95 -13.58 -4.80 8.19
N VAL A 96 -13.73 -4.14 7.04
CA VAL A 96 -14.83 -3.21 6.82
C VAL A 96 -16.09 -4.09 6.79
N PRO A 97 -17.04 -3.92 7.72
CA PRO A 97 -18.30 -4.64 7.62
C PRO A 97 -18.99 -4.22 6.32
N ASN A 98 -19.63 -5.17 5.65
CA ASN A 98 -20.29 -5.03 4.34
C ASN A 98 -19.34 -5.10 3.11
N LEU A 99 -19.56 -6.12 2.27
CA LEU A 99 -18.87 -6.35 1.00
C LEU A 99 -19.01 -5.17 0.02
N PHE A 100 -20.10 -4.40 0.11
CA PHE A 100 -20.32 -3.23 -0.73
C PHE A 100 -19.38 -2.07 -0.37
N GLU A 101 -19.17 -1.79 0.92
CA GLU A 101 -18.24 -0.75 1.36
C GLU A 101 -16.79 -1.16 1.10
N GLN A 102 -16.45 -2.45 1.25
CA GLN A 102 -15.16 -2.98 0.82
C GLN A 102 -14.91 -2.79 -0.68
N ALA A 103 -15.94 -3.00 -1.51
CA ALA A 103 -15.85 -2.81 -2.95
C ALA A 103 -15.64 -1.33 -3.33
N ARG A 104 -16.30 -0.40 -2.64
CA ARG A 104 -16.09 1.05 -2.84
C ARG A 104 -14.67 1.45 -2.52
N LEU A 105 -14.17 1.11 -1.33
CA LEU A 105 -12.80 1.41 -0.92
C LEU A 105 -11.77 0.76 -1.85
N SER A 106 -12.00 -0.49 -2.27
CA SER A 106 -11.11 -1.15 -3.21
C SER A 106 -11.13 -0.47 -4.59
N HIS A 107 -12.29 0.00 -5.05
CA HIS A 107 -12.41 0.74 -6.30
C HIS A 107 -11.70 2.09 -6.21
N ASP A 108 -11.85 2.84 -5.11
CA ASP A 108 -11.17 4.12 -4.89
C ASP A 108 -9.64 3.99 -4.90
N LEU A 109 -9.11 2.83 -4.48
CA LEU A 109 -7.66 2.57 -4.44
C LEU A 109 -7.09 2.04 -5.76
N SER A 110 -7.87 1.29 -6.54
CA SER A 110 -7.34 0.48 -7.65
C SER A 110 -8.15 0.55 -8.94
N HIS A 111 -9.21 1.37 -8.98
CA HIS A 111 -10.09 1.60 -10.11
C HIS A 111 -10.53 0.31 -10.84
N GLN A 112 -10.84 -0.74 -10.07
CA GLN A 112 -11.28 -2.03 -10.61
C GLN A 112 -12.57 -1.89 -11.41
N ASN A 113 -12.65 -2.55 -12.56
CA ASN A 113 -13.86 -2.52 -13.39
C ASN A 113 -15.04 -3.30 -12.75
N THR A 114 -16.25 -3.04 -13.24
CA THR A 114 -17.50 -3.64 -12.76
C THR A 114 -17.46 -5.17 -12.64
N ARG A 115 -16.85 -5.87 -13.61
CA ARG A 115 -16.78 -7.35 -13.60
C ARG A 115 -15.87 -7.86 -12.48
N ALA A 116 -14.74 -7.19 -12.26
CA ALA A 116 -13.81 -7.52 -11.18
C ALA A 116 -14.47 -7.32 -9.80
N LEU A 117 -15.17 -6.19 -9.60
CA LEU A 117 -15.89 -5.90 -8.36
C LEU A 117 -17.00 -6.92 -8.08
N LYS A 118 -17.84 -7.23 -9.09
CA LYS A 118 -18.88 -8.26 -8.99
C LYS A 118 -18.31 -9.61 -8.55
N ARG A 119 -17.22 -10.06 -9.19
CA ARG A 119 -16.62 -11.36 -8.92
C ARG A 119 -15.96 -11.42 -7.54
N ARG A 120 -15.23 -10.37 -7.16
CA ARG A 120 -14.43 -10.34 -5.93
C ARG A 120 -15.28 -10.14 -4.68
N TYR A 121 -16.29 -9.26 -4.75
CA TYR A 121 -17.11 -8.87 -3.61
C TYR A 121 -18.54 -9.43 -3.66
N GLN A 122 -18.83 -10.31 -4.64
CA GLN A 122 -20.13 -10.98 -4.80
C GLN A 122 -21.33 -10.00 -4.87
N LEU A 123 -21.09 -8.79 -5.40
CA LEU A 123 -22.10 -7.76 -5.57
C LEU A 123 -23.08 -8.09 -6.69
N THR A 124 -24.24 -7.41 -6.71
CA THR A 124 -25.07 -7.38 -7.92
C THR A 124 -24.37 -6.57 -9.01
N LEU A 125 -24.78 -6.80 -10.26
CA LEU A 125 -24.20 -6.06 -11.39
C LEU A 125 -24.46 -4.55 -11.26
N ASP A 126 -25.64 -4.16 -10.78
CA ASP A 126 -26.01 -2.75 -10.60
C ASP A 126 -25.24 -2.10 -9.46
N GLN A 127 -25.01 -2.80 -8.35
CA GLN A 127 -24.15 -2.32 -7.27
C GLN A 127 -22.73 -2.06 -7.77
N ALA A 128 -22.14 -3.01 -8.49
CA ALA A 128 -20.80 -2.85 -9.05
C ALA A 128 -20.72 -1.76 -10.14
N ARG A 129 -21.79 -1.55 -10.92
CA ARG A 129 -21.87 -0.44 -11.88
C ARG A 129 -21.95 0.90 -11.18
N ASN A 130 -22.78 1.03 -10.16
CA ASN A 130 -22.93 2.25 -9.39
C ASN A 130 -21.63 2.65 -8.70
N THR A 131 -20.85 1.69 -8.20
CA THR A 131 -19.50 1.98 -7.66
C THR A 131 -18.58 2.62 -8.69
N VAL A 132 -18.56 2.11 -9.93
CA VAL A 132 -17.72 2.66 -11.01
C VAL A 132 -18.26 4.00 -11.52
N LEU A 133 -19.57 4.16 -11.63
CA LEU A 133 -20.22 5.40 -12.08
C LEU A 133 -20.09 6.53 -11.06
N ALA A 134 -20.00 6.21 -9.77
CA ALA A 134 -19.78 7.18 -8.71
C ALA A 134 -18.32 7.68 -8.64
N CYS A 135 -17.38 7.04 -9.33
CA CYS A 135 -15.98 7.46 -9.39
C CYS A 135 -15.79 8.54 -10.47
N PRO A 136 -15.37 9.77 -10.11
CA PRO A 136 -15.22 10.88 -11.06
C PRO A 136 -14.21 10.58 -12.18
N ASP A 137 -13.17 9.81 -11.88
CA ASP A 137 -12.13 9.45 -12.85
C ASP A 137 -12.60 8.36 -13.82
N CYS A 138 -13.52 7.49 -13.39
CA CYS A 138 -14.03 6.37 -14.19
C CYS A 138 -15.34 6.68 -14.92
N GLN A 139 -16.12 7.67 -14.45
CA GLN A 139 -17.39 8.06 -15.05
C GLN A 139 -17.28 8.44 -16.55
N PRO A 140 -16.26 9.19 -17.02
CA PRO A 140 -16.09 9.48 -18.45
C PRO A 140 -15.83 8.23 -19.29
N LEU A 141 -15.14 7.24 -18.72
CA LEU A 141 -14.81 5.97 -19.38
C LEU A 141 -16.00 5.00 -19.38
N ALA A 142 -16.84 5.03 -18.36
CA ALA A 142 -18.05 4.21 -18.26
C ALA A 142 -19.16 4.63 -19.24
N LEU A 143 -19.14 5.88 -19.70
CA LEU A 143 -20.08 6.43 -20.68
C LEU A 143 -19.66 6.18 -22.14
N MET A 144 -18.45 5.67 -22.38
CA MET A 144 -18.03 5.26 -23.71
C MET A 144 -18.84 3.99 -24.10
N PRO A 145 -19.62 4.01 -25.20
CA PRO A 145 -20.28 2.81 -25.67
C PRO A 145 -19.20 1.78 -25.93
N THR A 146 -19.34 0.59 -25.34
CA THR A 146 -18.58 -0.58 -25.78
C THR A 146 -18.91 -0.73 -27.26
N LYS A 147 -17.94 -0.47 -28.13
CA LYS A 147 -18.08 -0.78 -29.55
C LYS A 147 -18.28 -2.29 -29.62
N GLU A 148 -19.53 -2.71 -29.76
CA GLU A 148 -19.88 -4.06 -30.15
C GLU A 148 -19.18 -4.29 -31.49
N GLY A 149 -18.09 -5.04 -31.45
CA GLY A 149 -17.42 -5.53 -32.64
C GLY A 149 -18.38 -6.46 -33.35
N VAL A 150 -19.07 -5.93 -34.36
CA VAL A 150 -19.75 -6.74 -35.37
C VAL A 150 -18.67 -7.57 -36.06
N SER A 151 -18.71 -8.88 -35.87
CA SER A 151 -17.96 -9.83 -36.69
C SER A 151 -18.83 -10.23 -37.89
N PRO A 152 -18.27 -10.35 -39.11
CA PRO A 152 -18.99 -10.71 -40.33
C PRO A 152 -19.48 -12.17 -40.35
#